data_AF-A0A942QW40-F1
#
_entry.id   AF-A0A942QW40-F1
#
_cell.length_a   1.000
_cell.length_b   1.000
_cell.length_c   1.000
_cell.angle_alpha   90.00
_cell.angle_beta   90.00
_cell.angle_gamma   90.00
#
_symmetry.space_group_name_H-M   'P 1'
#
loop_
_entity.id
_entity.type
_entity.pdbx_description
1 polymer ?
#
loop_
_entity_poly.entity_id
_entity_poly.type
_entity_poly.pdbx_seq_one_letter_code
_entity_poly.pdbx_strand_id
1 'polypeptide(L)'
;MKKFNLFKVLFVLVLSFTLVNCTSDDPIPGPMGPEGQAGTNGTNGTNGTNGIDGGNVCLSCHNVDFKVVQPATYAVSGHGTGEAHNGRNGACNACHNTEGYLASKANNWEIVSSSVIPTPATITRIGCTACHSGGHASAALAISGKDAALRSVDAYKLNQKTATGADIIMDYKDNSNNCIHCHQSRRTDVTGLAPNSSTGLIHLSTHTGPHYGNQVALLEGMFGAELVGPGAPAYPAKGTAIHRTGSSCVKCHMGAAKDGKGNHTMSPKIDVCKTCHTGAGVVNYNINGGQTKIKNLMLELAEELVRVSPETYVIYNYTGSKSFPAANLPVDHDNYHDNDLSILNQSGERVDPTNDRVLRSAKAFWNWRYIYQDHSYGLHNPKYAEALLKNTIANLKQLP
;
A
#
# COMPACT_ATOMS: atom_id res chain seq x y z
N MET A 1 64.74 -13.83 43.42
CA MET A 1 63.40 -13.89 44.05
C MET A 1 63.24 -12.68 44.97
N LYS A 2 62.44 -11.67 44.60
CA LYS A 2 62.21 -10.49 45.44
C LYS A 2 61.34 -10.89 46.63
N LYS A 3 61.82 -10.64 47.86
CA LYS A 3 61.12 -10.97 49.11
C LYS A 3 59.81 -10.19 49.18
N PHE A 4 58.68 -10.89 49.11
CA PHE A 4 57.35 -10.33 49.27
C PHE A 4 57.17 -9.93 50.74
N ASN A 5 57.00 -8.62 50.99
CA ASN A 5 56.85 -8.12 52.36
C ASN A 5 55.37 -8.23 52.76
N LEU A 6 55.02 -9.38 53.35
CA LEU A 6 53.67 -9.74 53.80
C LEU A 6 53.03 -8.65 54.69
N PHE A 7 53.86 -7.90 55.43
CA PHE A 7 53.42 -6.78 56.27
C PHE A 7 52.80 -5.63 55.48
N LYS A 8 53.27 -5.34 54.26
CA LYS A 8 52.71 -4.28 53.41
C LYS A 8 51.36 -4.67 52.81
N VAL A 9 51.16 -5.96 52.54
CA VAL A 9 49.87 -6.48 52.04
C VAL A 9 48.83 -6.51 53.17
N LEU A 10 49.23 -6.93 54.38
CA LEU A 10 48.33 -6.92 55.53
C LEU A 10 47.93 -5.49 55.95
N PHE A 11 48.85 -4.53 55.89
CA PHE A 11 48.55 -3.13 56.24
C PHE A 11 47.51 -2.50 55.29
N VAL A 12 47.59 -2.77 53.99
CA VAL A 12 46.61 -2.28 53.00
C VAL A 12 45.26 -2.99 53.15
N LEU A 13 45.24 -4.25 53.55
CA LEU A 13 44.01 -5.02 53.76
C LEU A 13 43.29 -4.64 55.08
N VAL A 14 44.03 -4.26 56.12
CA VAL A 14 43.44 -3.76 57.38
C VAL A 14 42.92 -2.33 57.24
N LEU A 15 43.58 -1.47 56.44
CA LEU A 15 43.10 -0.11 56.16
C LEU A 15 41.83 -0.08 55.28
N SER A 16 41.56 -1.13 54.51
CA SER A 16 40.37 -1.23 53.66
C SER A 16 39.14 -1.79 54.38
N PHE A 17 39.29 -2.37 55.58
CA PHE A 17 38.19 -2.85 56.42
C PHE A 17 37.73 -1.85 57.49
N THR A 18 38.42 -0.71 57.67
CA THR A 18 38.01 0.35 58.61
C THR A 18 37.20 1.48 57.98
N LEU A 19 36.88 1.41 56.68
CA LEU A 19 36.12 2.44 55.95
C LEU A 19 34.69 2.01 55.55
N VAL A 20 34.20 0.89 56.07
CA VAL A 20 32.80 0.48 55.89
C VAL A 20 32.21 0.19 57.26
N ASN A 21 31.61 1.21 57.87
CA ASN A 21 30.35 1.08 58.63
C ASN A 21 29.84 2.45 59.13
N CYS A 22 28.60 2.74 58.75
CA CYS A 22 27.61 3.58 59.43
C CYS A 22 27.85 5.11 59.51
N THR A 23 27.37 5.85 58.50
CA THR A 23 26.63 7.09 58.75
C THR A 23 25.15 6.81 58.47
N SER A 24 24.42 6.43 59.52
CA SER A 24 22.98 6.67 59.57
C SER A 24 22.78 8.17 59.82
N ASP A 25 22.18 8.86 58.86
CA ASP A 25 21.78 10.27 58.99
C ASP A 25 20.50 10.40 59.85
N ASP A 26 20.51 9.82 61.05
CA ASP A 26 19.46 10.04 62.04
C ASP A 26 19.99 10.97 63.14
N PRO A 27 19.55 12.25 63.19
CA PRO A 27 19.87 13.12 64.31
C PRO A 27 19.13 12.62 65.56
N ILE A 28 19.86 12.38 66.66
CA ILE A 28 19.25 12.20 67.99
C ILE A 28 18.72 13.58 68.43
N PRO A 29 17.39 13.79 68.55
CA PRO A 29 16.85 15.06 69.03
C PRO A 29 16.96 15.12 70.56
N GLY A 30 17.39 16.26 71.10
CA GLY A 30 17.18 16.56 72.52
C GLY A 30 15.68 16.64 72.86
N PRO A 31 15.28 16.54 74.14
CA PRO A 31 13.87 16.59 74.52
C PRO A 31 13.23 17.93 74.09
N MET A 32 12.20 17.83 73.24
CA MET A 32 11.41 18.94 72.71
C MET A 32 10.45 19.46 73.80
N GLY A 33 10.36 20.78 73.97
CA GLY A 33 9.32 21.41 74.79
C GLY A 33 7.92 21.14 74.22
N PRO A 34 6.83 21.31 75.01
CA PRO A 34 5.48 21.03 74.53
C PRO A 34 5.16 21.84 73.27
N GLU A 35 4.78 21.14 72.21
CA GLU A 35 4.50 21.70 70.89
C GLU A 35 3.18 22.49 70.91
N GLY A 36 3.22 23.74 70.45
CA GLY A 36 2.02 24.53 70.23
C GLY A 36 1.19 23.94 69.10
N GLN A 37 -0.13 23.98 69.23
CA GLN A 37 -1.07 23.39 68.27
C GLN A 37 -0.84 23.97 66.85
N ALA A 38 -0.37 23.15 65.91
CA ALA A 38 -0.14 23.56 64.54
C ALA A 38 -1.47 23.85 63.82
N GLY A 39 -1.58 25.02 63.20
CA GLY A 39 -2.69 25.35 62.31
C GLY A 39 -2.72 24.43 61.09
N THR A 40 -3.91 24.07 60.62
CA THR A 40 -4.08 23.21 59.44
C THR A 40 -3.46 23.84 58.19
N ASN A 41 -2.53 23.14 57.53
CA ASN A 41 -2.00 23.53 56.23
C ASN A 41 -3.13 23.52 55.19
N GLY A 42 -3.25 24.61 54.41
CA GLY A 42 -4.13 24.65 53.24
C GLY A 42 -3.68 23.63 52.19
N THR A 43 -4.63 23.00 51.50
CA THR A 43 -4.35 22.06 50.42
C THR A 43 -3.59 22.75 49.28
N ASN A 44 -2.39 22.26 48.95
CA ASN A 44 -1.68 22.66 47.73
C ASN A 44 -2.55 22.36 46.50
N GLY A 45 -2.71 23.34 45.60
CA GLY A 45 -3.38 23.13 44.33
C GLY A 45 -2.66 22.08 43.47
N THR A 46 -3.40 21.38 42.61
CA THR A 46 -2.82 20.43 41.66
C THR A 46 -1.90 21.16 40.68
N ASN A 47 -0.65 20.71 40.59
CA ASN A 47 0.28 21.14 39.53
C ASN A 47 -0.37 20.91 38.16
N GLY A 48 -0.27 21.89 37.26
CA GLY A 48 -0.67 21.73 35.87
C GLY A 48 0.15 20.64 35.18
N THR A 49 -0.40 20.03 34.12
CA THR A 49 0.32 19.07 33.29
C THR A 49 1.57 19.71 32.68
N ASN A 50 2.73 19.08 32.85
CA ASN A 50 3.95 19.47 32.16
C ASN A 50 3.71 19.45 30.63
N GLY A 51 4.21 20.46 29.92
CA GLY A 51 4.20 20.49 28.45
C GLY A 51 5.11 19.42 27.84
N ILE A 52 4.93 19.14 26.54
CA ILE A 52 5.77 18.18 25.78
C ILE A 52 7.20 18.72 25.70
N ASP A 53 8.18 17.91 26.10
CA ASP A 53 9.61 18.25 26.08
C ASP A 53 10.13 18.42 24.63
N GLY A 54 10.64 19.61 24.31
CA GLY A 54 11.09 19.99 22.97
C GLY A 54 12.34 19.25 22.47
N GLY A 55 13.11 18.61 23.36
CA GLY A 55 14.28 17.81 22.97
C GLY A 55 13.95 16.53 22.20
N ASN A 56 12.76 15.97 22.39
CA ASN A 56 12.36 14.70 21.78
C ASN A 56 11.94 14.83 20.30
N VAL A 57 11.65 16.04 19.83
CA VAL A 57 11.18 16.27 18.45
C VAL A 57 12.33 16.21 17.45
N CYS A 58 13.56 16.56 17.84
CA CYS A 58 14.72 16.44 16.96
C CYS A 58 15.09 14.97 16.76
N LEU A 59 14.98 14.16 17.82
CA LEU A 59 15.29 12.73 17.81
C LEU A 59 14.29 11.90 17.00
N SER A 60 13.10 12.42 16.66
CA SER A 60 12.18 11.72 15.75
C SER A 60 12.72 11.63 14.32
N CYS A 61 13.62 12.54 13.93
CA CYS A 61 14.23 12.57 12.59
C CYS A 61 15.76 12.37 12.64
N HIS A 62 16.42 12.72 13.74
CA HIS A 62 17.87 12.51 13.91
C HIS A 62 18.20 11.19 14.60
N ASN A 63 17.51 10.12 14.23
CA ASN A 63 17.76 8.77 14.74
C ASN A 63 18.30 7.83 13.64
N VAL A 64 18.72 6.64 14.07
CA VAL A 64 19.22 5.58 13.19
C VAL A 64 18.16 5.05 12.23
N ASP A 65 16.89 5.05 12.63
CA ASP A 65 15.81 4.60 11.75
C ASP A 65 15.70 5.51 10.53
N PHE A 66 15.65 6.82 10.74
CA PHE A 66 15.54 7.81 9.68
C PHE A 66 16.79 7.87 8.79
N LYS A 67 17.99 7.81 9.38
CA LYS A 67 19.25 7.97 8.64
C LYS A 67 19.75 6.71 7.94
N VAL A 68 19.39 5.52 8.44
CA VAL A 68 19.98 4.26 7.97
C VAL A 68 18.88 3.28 7.55
N VAL A 69 17.93 2.97 8.42
CA VAL A 69 16.94 1.90 8.15
C VAL A 69 15.99 2.31 7.03
N GLN A 70 15.48 3.54 7.04
CA GLN A 70 14.56 4.03 6.02
C GLN A 70 15.22 4.06 4.63
N PRO A 71 16.41 4.67 4.41
CA PRO A 71 17.09 4.59 3.10
C PRO A 71 17.40 3.15 2.66
N ALA A 72 17.87 2.30 3.57
CA ALA A 72 18.20 0.91 3.24
C ALA A 72 16.97 0.09 2.82
N THR A 73 15.86 0.24 3.55
CA THR A 73 14.59 -0.43 3.20
C THR A 73 13.95 0.16 1.97
N TYR A 74 14.10 1.47 1.73
CA TYR A 74 13.67 2.12 0.49
C TYR A 74 14.41 1.59 -0.73
N ALA A 75 15.73 1.41 -0.63
CA ALA A 75 16.58 0.98 -1.74
C ALA A 75 16.18 -0.40 -2.33
N VAL A 76 15.51 -1.24 -1.54
CA VAL A 76 14.99 -2.56 -1.97
C VAL A 76 13.50 -2.56 -2.30
N SER A 77 12.82 -1.41 -2.19
CA SER A 77 11.42 -1.25 -2.59
C SER A 77 11.28 -1.13 -4.11
N GLY A 78 10.09 -1.37 -4.66
CA GLY A 78 9.82 -1.16 -6.08
C GLY A 78 10.06 0.29 -6.55
N HIS A 79 9.89 1.29 -5.67
CA HIS A 79 10.27 2.67 -5.99
C HIS A 79 11.79 2.90 -5.96
N GLY A 80 12.52 2.14 -5.14
CA GLY A 80 13.98 2.21 -5.03
C GLY A 80 14.70 1.50 -6.18
N THR A 81 14.13 0.41 -6.69
CA THR A 81 14.71 -0.43 -7.75
C THR A 81 14.15 -0.15 -9.14
N GLY A 82 13.00 0.54 -9.25
CA GLY A 82 12.38 0.87 -10.52
C GLY A 82 13.07 2.00 -11.28
N GLU A 83 12.81 2.04 -12.59
CA GLU A 83 13.31 3.08 -13.50
C GLU A 83 12.38 4.30 -13.57
N ALA A 84 12.96 5.47 -13.83
CA ALA A 84 12.18 6.68 -14.09
C ALA A 84 11.50 6.62 -15.46
N HIS A 85 10.22 7.01 -15.55
CA HIS A 85 9.58 7.14 -16.86
C HIS A 85 10.11 8.37 -17.61
N ASN A 86 10.45 8.19 -18.90
CA ASN A 86 11.28 9.09 -19.72
C ASN A 86 10.70 10.49 -20.05
N GLY A 87 9.70 10.97 -19.31
CA GLY A 87 9.26 12.36 -19.37
C GLY A 87 8.25 12.68 -20.49
N ARG A 88 8.01 11.79 -21.46
CA ARG A 88 7.25 12.13 -22.67
C ARG A 88 5.73 12.21 -22.49
N ASN A 89 5.19 11.67 -21.39
CA ASN A 89 3.75 11.69 -21.09
C ASN A 89 3.50 12.22 -19.68
N GLY A 90 2.86 13.39 -19.59
CA GLY A 90 2.54 14.05 -18.32
C GLY A 90 1.75 13.17 -17.34
N ALA A 91 0.82 12.35 -17.84
CA ALA A 91 0.03 11.44 -17.01
C ALA A 91 0.88 10.33 -16.38
N CYS A 92 1.89 9.83 -17.10
CA CYS A 92 2.83 8.84 -16.57
C CYS A 92 3.78 9.49 -15.57
N ASN A 93 4.27 10.69 -15.89
CA ASN A 93 5.23 11.41 -15.05
C ASN A 93 4.66 11.75 -13.67
N ALA A 94 3.37 12.04 -13.57
CA ALA A 94 2.70 12.33 -12.29
C ALA A 94 2.91 11.22 -11.24
N CYS A 95 3.15 9.98 -11.66
CA CYS A 95 3.31 8.83 -10.78
C CYS A 95 4.68 8.12 -10.89
N HIS A 96 5.43 8.33 -11.97
CA HIS A 96 6.66 7.58 -12.28
C HIS A 96 7.96 8.40 -12.27
N ASN A 97 7.91 9.68 -11.94
CA ASN A 97 9.10 10.46 -11.60
C ASN A 97 8.78 11.53 -10.56
N THR A 98 9.80 11.94 -9.81
CA THR A 98 9.63 12.90 -8.72
C THR A 98 9.21 14.27 -9.27
N GLU A 99 9.76 14.69 -10.40
CA GLU A 99 9.51 16.01 -10.99
C GLU A 99 8.07 16.15 -11.46
N GLY A 100 7.51 15.13 -12.10
CA GLY A 100 6.12 15.10 -12.54
C GLY A 100 5.13 15.06 -11.37
N TYR A 101 5.45 14.32 -10.30
CA TYR A 101 4.68 14.36 -9.06
C TYR A 101 4.66 15.76 -8.44
N LEU A 102 5.83 16.40 -8.32
CA LEU A 102 5.94 17.75 -7.75
C LEU A 102 5.25 18.80 -8.63
N ALA A 103 5.34 18.69 -9.95
CA ALA A 103 4.66 19.57 -10.88
C ALA A 103 3.14 19.41 -10.78
N SER A 104 2.64 18.17 -10.66
CA SER A 104 1.21 17.91 -10.44
C SER A 104 0.75 18.52 -9.10
N LYS A 105 1.52 18.33 -8.03
CA LYS A 105 1.25 18.96 -6.73
C LYS A 105 1.15 20.49 -6.83
N ALA A 106 2.12 21.13 -7.51
CA ALA A 106 2.12 22.58 -7.70
C ALA A 106 0.93 23.07 -8.53
N ASN A 107 0.37 22.20 -9.37
CA ASN A 107 -0.82 22.45 -10.18
C ASN A 107 -2.10 21.89 -9.55
N ASN A 108 -2.27 22.04 -8.23
CA ASN A 108 -3.45 21.55 -7.48
C ASN A 108 -3.79 20.08 -7.74
N TRP A 109 -2.75 19.25 -7.84
CA TRP A 109 -2.82 17.82 -8.12
C TRP A 109 -3.37 17.43 -9.49
N GLU A 110 -3.45 18.37 -10.43
CA GLU A 110 -3.86 18.07 -11.80
C GLU A 110 -2.66 17.67 -12.66
N ILE A 111 -2.87 16.68 -13.53
CA ILE A 111 -1.85 16.18 -14.45
C ILE A 111 -1.39 17.32 -15.35
N VAL A 112 -0.10 17.63 -15.28
CA VAL A 112 0.53 18.66 -16.12
C VAL A 112 1.02 18.09 -17.45
N SER A 113 1.20 18.96 -18.45
CA SER A 113 1.82 18.60 -19.73
C SER A 113 3.28 18.17 -19.54
N SER A 114 3.78 17.25 -20.38
CA SER A 114 5.21 16.88 -20.38
C SER A 114 6.13 18.05 -20.68
N SER A 115 5.64 19.10 -21.35
CA SER A 115 6.40 20.32 -21.66
C SER A 115 6.80 21.15 -20.44
N VAL A 116 6.10 21.01 -19.31
CA VAL A 116 6.44 21.74 -18.06
C VAL A 116 7.28 20.89 -17.10
N ILE A 117 7.58 19.64 -17.48
CA ILE A 117 8.40 18.72 -16.70
C ILE A 117 9.84 18.78 -17.26
N PRO A 118 10.87 18.84 -16.40
CA PRO A 118 12.26 18.88 -16.82
C PRO A 118 12.62 17.76 -17.82
N THR A 119 13.60 18.03 -18.68
CA THR A 119 14.00 17.12 -19.76
C THR A 119 14.55 15.79 -19.22
N PRO A 120 14.59 14.72 -20.05
CA PRO A 120 14.95 13.36 -19.62
C PRO A 120 16.33 13.22 -18.97
N ALA A 121 17.23 14.20 -19.10
CA ALA A 121 18.54 14.19 -18.43
C ALA A 121 18.47 14.53 -16.93
N THR A 122 17.32 15.01 -16.45
CA THR A 122 17.13 15.52 -15.07
C THR A 122 15.97 14.88 -14.33
N ILE A 123 15.25 13.96 -14.98
CA ILE A 123 14.18 13.20 -14.33
C ILE A 123 14.77 12.18 -13.37
N THR A 124 14.15 12.08 -12.20
CA THR A 124 14.51 11.10 -11.19
C THR A 124 13.35 10.13 -10.99
N ARG A 125 13.65 8.88 -10.66
CA ARG A 125 12.62 7.95 -10.19
C ARG A 125 11.91 8.56 -8.97
N ILE A 126 10.75 8.01 -8.62
CA ILE A 126 10.11 8.36 -7.33
C ILE A 126 11.16 8.20 -6.24
N GLY A 127 11.49 9.31 -5.59
CA GLY A 127 12.51 9.39 -4.54
C GLY A 127 11.92 9.89 -3.23
N CYS A 128 12.76 9.99 -2.21
CA CYS A 128 12.34 10.46 -0.89
C CYS A 128 11.61 11.80 -0.96
N THR A 129 12.06 12.69 -1.85
CA THR A 129 11.49 14.03 -2.03
C THR A 129 10.14 14.06 -2.74
N ALA A 130 9.70 12.97 -3.38
CA ALA A 130 8.33 12.87 -3.88
C ALA A 130 7.36 12.82 -2.70
N CYS A 131 7.64 11.97 -1.71
CA CYS A 131 6.80 11.82 -0.51
C CYS A 131 7.08 12.88 0.55
N HIS A 132 8.33 13.31 0.72
CA HIS A 132 8.75 14.18 1.81
C HIS A 132 9.16 15.59 1.34
N SER A 133 8.78 16.61 2.12
CA SER A 133 9.07 18.02 1.86
C SER A 133 10.53 18.41 2.07
N GLY A 134 11.28 17.63 2.87
CA GLY A 134 12.72 17.78 3.10
C GLY A 134 13.11 18.94 4.04
N GLY A 135 12.15 19.61 4.68
CA GLY A 135 12.42 20.79 5.52
C GLY A 135 12.19 20.57 7.03
N HIS A 136 12.90 21.34 7.86
CA HIS A 136 12.65 21.51 9.30
C HIS A 136 11.45 22.45 9.57
N ALA A 137 10.36 22.32 8.81
CA ALA A 137 9.22 23.22 8.95
C ALA A 137 8.56 22.97 10.32
N SER A 138 8.76 23.90 11.26
CA SER A 138 8.39 23.81 12.67
C SER A 138 6.89 23.59 12.94
N ALA A 139 6.03 24.04 12.03
CA ALA A 139 4.58 23.78 12.10
C ALA A 139 4.20 22.31 11.86
N ALA A 140 5.07 21.54 11.19
CA ALA A 140 4.81 20.16 10.84
C ALA A 140 5.14 19.19 11.99
N LEU A 141 6.04 19.60 12.89
CA LEU A 141 6.45 18.84 14.09
C LEU A 141 5.35 18.75 15.18
N ALA A 142 4.29 19.56 15.07
CA ALA A 142 3.26 19.70 16.11
C ALA A 142 1.91 19.02 15.78
N ILE A 143 1.77 18.29 14.66
CA ILE A 143 0.45 17.85 14.17
C ILE A 143 0.26 16.33 14.31
N SER A 144 -0.37 15.95 15.43
CA SER A 144 -1.24 14.77 15.64
C SER A 144 -0.95 13.49 14.82
N GLY A 145 0.20 12.83 15.05
CA GLY A 145 0.41 11.45 14.57
C GLY A 145 0.48 11.26 13.05
N LYS A 146 0.60 12.34 12.27
CA LYS A 146 0.99 12.32 10.86
C LYS A 146 2.49 12.60 10.76
N ASP A 147 3.20 11.96 9.84
CA ASP A 147 4.64 12.24 9.69
C ASP A 147 4.78 13.67 9.16
N ALA A 148 5.38 14.52 10.00
CA ALA A 148 5.57 15.95 9.83
C ALA A 148 6.14 16.33 8.45
N ALA A 149 6.89 15.46 7.79
CA ALA A 149 7.51 15.81 6.52
C ALA A 149 6.72 15.36 5.28
N LEU A 150 5.59 14.66 5.40
CA LEU A 150 4.88 14.17 4.22
C LEU A 150 4.23 15.30 3.40
N ARG A 151 4.38 15.24 2.08
CA ARG A 151 3.86 16.24 1.14
C ARG A 151 2.35 16.12 0.95
N SER A 152 1.78 14.94 1.15
CA SER A 152 0.36 14.73 0.93
C SER A 152 -0.28 13.86 2.01
N VAL A 153 -1.06 14.50 2.86
CA VAL A 153 -1.77 13.87 3.99
C VAL A 153 -3.24 14.30 4.09
N ASP A 154 -3.67 15.15 3.16
CA ASP A 154 -5.03 15.67 3.06
C ASP A 154 -5.85 14.83 2.08
N ALA A 155 -7.17 15.03 2.09
CA ALA A 155 -8.05 14.40 1.13
C ALA A 155 -7.59 14.68 -0.31
N TYR A 156 -7.68 13.66 -1.16
CA TYR A 156 -7.18 13.72 -2.53
C TYR A 156 -8.32 13.52 -3.53
N LYS A 157 -8.30 14.33 -4.59
CA LYS A 157 -9.15 14.18 -5.78
C LYS A 157 -8.47 13.18 -6.71
N LEU A 158 -9.06 12.00 -6.92
CA LEU A 158 -8.53 11.05 -7.89
C LEU A 158 -8.45 11.68 -9.29
N ASN A 159 -7.51 11.19 -10.11
CA ASN A 159 -7.42 11.58 -11.52
C ASN A 159 -8.65 11.09 -12.32
N GLN A 160 -9.44 10.20 -11.73
CA GLN A 160 -10.65 9.64 -12.28
C GLN A 160 -11.91 10.38 -11.79
N LYS A 161 -12.96 10.32 -12.61
CA LYS A 161 -14.30 10.81 -12.29
C LYS A 161 -15.29 9.67 -12.16
N THR A 162 -16.44 9.91 -11.54
CA THR A 162 -17.55 8.98 -11.58
C THR A 162 -18.08 8.82 -13.01
N ALA A 163 -18.92 7.81 -13.25
CA ALA A 163 -19.63 7.65 -14.52
C ALA A 163 -20.51 8.87 -14.88
N THR A 164 -20.90 9.68 -13.89
CA THR A 164 -21.66 10.93 -14.07
C THR A 164 -20.76 12.16 -14.26
N GLY A 165 -19.44 11.98 -14.32
CA GLY A 165 -18.48 13.08 -14.47
C GLY A 165 -18.12 13.83 -13.19
N ALA A 166 -18.62 13.39 -12.03
CA ALA A 166 -18.31 14.02 -10.75
C ALA A 166 -16.91 13.64 -10.24
N ASP A 167 -16.29 14.53 -9.47
CA ASP A 167 -15.00 14.25 -8.84
C ASP A 167 -15.14 13.18 -7.76
N ILE A 168 -14.12 12.31 -7.66
CA ILE A 168 -14.02 11.30 -6.61
C ILE A 168 -13.00 11.80 -5.60
N ILE A 169 -13.49 12.19 -4.42
CA ILE A 169 -12.66 12.65 -3.31
C ILE A 169 -12.48 11.52 -2.32
N MET A 170 -11.24 11.23 -1.94
CA MET A 170 -10.91 10.20 -0.96
C MET A 170 -10.05 10.71 0.16
N ASP A 171 -10.33 10.19 1.36
CA ASP A 171 -9.59 10.53 2.56
C ASP A 171 -9.52 9.32 3.52
N TYR A 172 -8.30 8.84 3.74
CA TYR A 172 -7.98 7.78 4.69
C TYR A 172 -7.79 8.31 6.11
N LYS A 173 -7.79 9.64 6.28
CA LYS A 173 -7.56 10.36 7.54
C LYS A 173 -6.19 10.08 8.17
N ASP A 174 -5.26 9.52 7.39
CA ASP A 174 -3.88 9.23 7.79
C ASP A 174 -2.89 9.39 6.61
N ASN A 175 -1.63 8.99 6.84
CA ASN A 175 -0.55 9.10 5.86
C ASN A 175 -0.77 8.28 4.58
N SER A 176 -1.77 7.39 4.53
CA SER A 176 -2.12 6.60 3.33
C SER A 176 -2.63 7.48 2.19
N ASN A 177 -3.08 8.70 2.48
CA ASN A 177 -3.40 9.68 1.45
C ASN A 177 -2.21 9.94 0.52
N ASN A 178 -0.97 9.82 1.00
CA ASN A 178 0.20 9.95 0.14
C ASN A 178 0.30 8.83 -0.93
N CYS A 179 -0.18 7.62 -0.61
CA CYS A 179 -0.12 6.46 -1.49
C CYS A 179 -1.13 6.57 -2.65
N ILE A 180 -2.33 7.10 -2.37
CA ILE A 180 -3.46 7.07 -3.31
C ILE A 180 -3.31 8.04 -4.49
N HIS A 181 -2.28 8.89 -4.48
CA HIS A 181 -1.93 9.75 -5.61
C HIS A 181 -1.45 8.94 -6.82
N CYS A 182 -0.75 7.83 -6.56
CA CYS A 182 -0.17 7.01 -7.62
C CYS A 182 -0.86 5.65 -7.72
N HIS A 183 -1.25 5.05 -6.58
CA HIS A 183 -1.89 3.74 -6.53
C HIS A 183 -3.40 3.79 -6.84
N GLN A 184 -3.75 4.48 -7.91
CA GLN A 184 -5.11 4.62 -8.43
C GLN A 184 -5.22 4.03 -9.85
N SER A 185 -6.40 3.53 -10.20
CA SER A 185 -6.67 3.04 -11.56
C SER A 185 -6.63 4.17 -12.57
N ARG A 186 -5.82 4.13 -13.62
CA ARG A 186 -5.88 5.11 -14.73
C ARG A 186 -7.24 5.13 -15.45
N ARG A 187 -7.99 4.03 -15.41
CA ARG A 187 -9.30 3.87 -16.06
C ARG A 187 -10.36 3.41 -15.05
N THR A 188 -11.58 3.91 -15.20
CA THR A 188 -12.69 3.72 -14.24
C THR A 188 -13.62 2.58 -14.57
N ASP A 189 -13.57 2.12 -15.80
CA ASP A 189 -14.53 1.17 -16.35
C ASP A 189 -13.95 0.58 -17.65
N VAL A 190 -14.77 -0.25 -18.28
CA VAL A 190 -14.52 -0.81 -19.60
C VAL A 190 -14.75 0.18 -20.74
N THR A 191 -14.90 1.49 -20.48
CA THR A 191 -15.04 2.47 -21.56
C THR A 191 -13.75 2.49 -22.38
N GLY A 192 -13.92 2.42 -23.71
CA GLY A 192 -12.83 2.17 -24.65
C GLY A 192 -12.64 0.70 -25.03
N LEU A 193 -13.38 -0.24 -24.43
CA LEU A 193 -13.60 -1.59 -24.97
C LEU A 193 -14.82 -1.64 -25.89
N ALA A 194 -15.22 -0.50 -26.45
CA ALA A 194 -16.28 -0.48 -27.46
C ALA A 194 -15.79 -1.25 -28.69
N PRO A 195 -16.61 -2.16 -29.25
CA PRO A 195 -16.23 -2.84 -30.47
C PRO A 195 -16.00 -1.80 -31.57
N ASN A 196 -14.91 -1.95 -32.31
CA ASN A 196 -14.60 -1.09 -33.44
C ASN A 196 -15.78 -1.13 -34.43
N SER A 197 -16.34 0.03 -34.77
CA SER A 197 -17.54 0.12 -35.62
C SER A 197 -17.35 -0.49 -37.02
N SER A 198 -16.10 -0.58 -37.48
CA SER A 198 -15.75 -1.12 -38.78
C SER A 198 -15.41 -2.61 -38.75
N THR A 199 -14.92 -3.16 -37.64
CA THR A 199 -14.53 -4.58 -37.56
C THR A 199 -15.43 -5.42 -36.66
N GLY A 200 -16.19 -4.78 -35.77
CA GLY A 200 -16.96 -5.47 -34.73
C GLY A 200 -16.11 -6.02 -33.59
N LEU A 201 -14.80 -5.75 -33.58
CA LEU A 201 -13.85 -6.36 -32.65
C LEU A 201 -13.52 -5.43 -31.50
N ILE A 202 -13.34 -6.00 -30.31
CA ILE A 202 -12.73 -5.31 -29.18
C ILE A 202 -11.23 -5.60 -29.23
N HIS A 203 -10.42 -4.53 -29.27
CA HIS A 203 -8.98 -4.61 -29.12
C HIS A 203 -8.63 -4.65 -27.65
N LEU A 204 -8.05 -5.75 -27.19
CA LEU A 204 -7.47 -5.85 -25.87
C LEU A 204 -5.94 -5.79 -26.02
N SER A 205 -5.31 -4.87 -25.31
CA SER A 205 -3.85 -4.73 -25.27
C SER A 205 -3.31 -5.00 -23.87
N THR A 206 -1.99 -4.93 -23.73
CA THR A 206 -1.32 -4.88 -22.42
C THR A 206 -1.68 -3.64 -21.60
N HIS A 207 -2.49 -2.72 -22.11
CA HIS A 207 -3.03 -1.58 -21.39
C HIS A 207 -4.52 -1.70 -21.10
N THR A 208 -5.19 -2.77 -21.57
CA THR A 208 -6.61 -3.01 -21.29
C THR A 208 -6.82 -3.41 -19.85
N GLY A 209 -7.41 -2.55 -19.04
CA GLY A 209 -7.56 -2.77 -17.61
C GLY A 209 -7.45 -1.44 -16.87
N PRO A 210 -7.54 -1.46 -15.54
CA PRO A 210 -7.42 -0.24 -14.74
C PRO A 210 -6.03 0.41 -14.80
N HIS A 211 -5.03 -0.21 -15.44
CA HIS A 211 -3.59 0.08 -15.36
C HIS A 211 -2.98 -0.47 -14.06
N TYR A 212 -1.69 -0.82 -14.10
CA TYR A 212 -0.96 -1.26 -12.91
C TYR A 212 -1.11 -0.22 -11.80
N GLY A 213 -1.26 -0.68 -10.56
CA GLY A 213 -1.44 0.24 -9.44
C GLY A 213 -2.89 0.50 -9.06
N ASN A 214 -3.84 -0.39 -9.36
CA ASN A 214 -5.26 -0.19 -9.05
C ASN A 214 -5.66 -0.55 -7.60
N GLN A 215 -4.71 -0.53 -6.65
CA GLN A 215 -4.93 -1.03 -5.29
C GLN A 215 -6.05 -0.29 -4.57
N VAL A 216 -6.11 1.04 -4.75
CA VAL A 216 -7.16 1.85 -4.14
C VAL A 216 -8.53 1.51 -4.71
N ALA A 217 -8.63 1.25 -6.02
CA ALA A 217 -9.88 0.85 -6.62
C ALA A 217 -10.40 -0.47 -6.04
N LEU A 218 -9.52 -1.46 -5.85
CA LEU A 218 -9.93 -2.72 -5.23
C LEU A 218 -10.30 -2.54 -3.76
N LEU A 219 -9.46 -1.84 -3.00
CA LEU A 219 -9.69 -1.57 -1.58
C LEU A 219 -11.04 -0.89 -1.34
N GLU A 220 -11.42 0.05 -2.22
CA GLU A 220 -12.69 0.77 -2.15
C GLU A 220 -13.88 0.01 -2.77
N GLY A 221 -13.64 -1.07 -3.52
CA GLY A 221 -14.69 -1.79 -4.24
C GLY A 221 -15.23 -0.98 -5.44
N MET A 222 -14.33 -0.41 -6.22
CA MET A 222 -14.62 0.48 -7.35
C MET A 222 -13.93 0.02 -8.63
N PHE A 223 -14.48 0.39 -9.79
CA PHE A 223 -13.87 0.19 -11.13
C PHE A 223 -13.67 -1.27 -11.57
N GLY A 224 -14.29 -2.22 -10.86
CA GLY A 224 -14.58 -3.53 -11.46
C GLY A 224 -15.69 -3.37 -12.51
N ALA A 225 -15.65 -4.19 -13.56
CA ALA A 225 -16.73 -4.28 -14.52
C ALA A 225 -17.85 -5.12 -13.91
N GLU A 226 -18.66 -4.50 -13.06
CA GLU A 226 -19.75 -5.18 -12.37
C GLU A 226 -20.76 -5.77 -13.36
N LEU A 227 -21.04 -7.06 -13.18
CA LEU A 227 -22.02 -7.85 -13.91
C LEU A 227 -22.96 -8.45 -12.86
N VAL A 228 -24.24 -8.64 -13.18
CA VAL A 228 -25.14 -9.39 -12.30
C VAL A 228 -25.22 -10.81 -12.82
N GLY A 229 -24.64 -11.75 -12.07
CA GLY A 229 -24.62 -13.17 -12.39
C GLY A 229 -25.77 -13.92 -11.68
N PRO A 230 -26.47 -14.85 -12.34
CA PRO A 230 -27.50 -15.65 -11.67
C PRO A 230 -26.93 -16.42 -10.47
N GLY A 231 -27.56 -16.28 -9.29
CA GLY A 231 -27.15 -16.96 -8.05
C GLY A 231 -25.83 -16.47 -7.44
N ALA A 232 -25.21 -15.42 -8.00
CA ALA A 232 -23.99 -14.83 -7.46
C ALA A 232 -24.29 -13.85 -6.31
N PRO A 233 -23.34 -13.63 -5.38
CA PRO A 233 -23.54 -12.72 -4.25
C PRO A 233 -23.65 -11.26 -4.70
N ALA A 234 -24.40 -10.45 -3.95
CA ALA A 234 -24.46 -9.01 -4.18
C ALA A 234 -23.09 -8.34 -3.94
N TYR A 235 -22.85 -7.24 -4.64
CA TYR A 235 -21.66 -6.41 -4.42
C TYR A 235 -21.73 -5.71 -3.05
N PRO A 236 -20.66 -5.77 -2.24
CA PRO A 236 -20.54 -4.94 -1.05
C PRO A 236 -20.61 -3.45 -1.42
N ALA A 237 -21.14 -2.63 -0.51
CA ALA A 237 -21.11 -1.18 -0.70
C ALA A 237 -19.68 -0.64 -0.76
N LYS A 238 -19.46 0.40 -1.57
CA LYS A 238 -18.15 1.04 -1.75
C LYS A 238 -17.59 1.54 -0.41
N GLY A 239 -16.28 1.40 -0.22
CA GLY A 239 -15.56 1.83 0.99
C GLY A 239 -15.83 1.00 2.25
N THR A 240 -16.59 -0.09 2.17
CA THR A 240 -16.94 -0.91 3.35
C THR A 240 -16.00 -2.08 3.61
N ALA A 241 -14.91 -2.22 2.86
CA ALA A 241 -13.95 -3.30 3.10
C ALA A 241 -13.39 -3.22 4.54
N ILE A 242 -13.26 -4.36 5.22
CA ILE A 242 -12.75 -4.38 6.60
C ILE A 242 -11.31 -3.88 6.63
N HIS A 243 -10.49 -4.21 5.62
CA HIS A 243 -9.13 -3.67 5.52
C HIS A 243 -9.09 -2.16 5.20
N ARG A 244 -10.19 -1.57 4.72
CA ARG A 244 -10.35 -0.13 4.51
C ARG A 244 -10.85 0.61 5.76
N THR A 245 -11.74 -0.01 6.53
CA THR A 245 -12.41 0.60 7.69
C THR A 245 -11.70 0.31 9.00
N GLY A 246 -11.01 -0.82 9.11
CA GLY A 246 -10.21 -1.23 10.28
C GLY A 246 -8.70 -1.04 10.10
N SER A 247 -8.20 -0.74 8.90
CA SER A 247 -6.79 -0.54 8.60
C SER A 247 -6.57 0.52 7.52
N SER A 248 -5.34 0.67 7.05
CA SER A 248 -4.93 1.59 5.99
C SER A 248 -3.65 1.11 5.32
N CYS A 249 -3.25 1.75 4.21
CA CYS A 249 -2.06 1.37 3.46
C CYS A 249 -0.82 1.35 4.36
N VAL A 250 -0.59 2.44 5.10
CA VAL A 250 0.61 2.59 5.94
C VAL A 250 0.60 1.63 7.15
N LYS A 251 -0.57 1.29 7.68
CA LYS A 251 -0.67 0.32 8.78
C LYS A 251 -0.17 -1.06 8.39
N CYS A 252 -0.50 -1.52 7.17
CA CYS A 252 -0.05 -2.82 6.68
C CYS A 252 1.36 -2.78 6.07
N HIS A 253 1.66 -1.76 5.27
CA HIS A 253 2.86 -1.73 4.43
C HIS A 253 4.07 -1.03 5.06
N MET A 254 3.85 -0.13 6.03
CA MET A 254 4.90 0.75 6.57
C MET A 254 5.15 0.60 8.09
N GLY A 255 4.72 -0.51 8.69
CA GLY A 255 5.09 -0.84 10.09
C GLY A 255 6.58 -1.12 10.26
N ALA A 256 7.08 -1.38 11.48
CA ALA A 256 8.52 -1.61 11.71
C ALA A 256 9.14 -2.68 10.81
N ALA A 257 10.36 -2.45 10.34
CA ALA A 257 11.10 -3.35 9.46
C ALA A 257 11.37 -4.69 10.15
N LYS A 258 11.11 -5.80 9.45
CA LYS A 258 11.40 -7.16 9.91
C LYS A 258 11.42 -8.12 8.73
N ASP A 259 12.38 -9.04 8.69
CA ASP A 259 12.50 -10.09 7.66
C ASP A 259 12.42 -9.55 6.21
N GLY A 260 13.04 -8.38 5.95
CA GLY A 260 13.02 -7.73 4.64
C GLY A 260 11.67 -7.13 4.23
N LYS A 261 10.74 -6.95 5.17
CA LYS A 261 9.39 -6.39 4.98
C LYS A 261 9.13 -5.24 5.94
N GLY A 262 8.07 -4.47 5.70
CA GLY A 262 7.71 -3.28 6.45
C GLY A 262 8.61 -2.09 6.15
N ASN A 263 8.40 -1.00 6.88
CA ASN A 263 9.11 0.27 6.75
C ASN A 263 9.06 0.74 5.29
N HIS A 264 10.14 1.34 4.78
CA HIS A 264 10.16 1.86 3.42
C HIS A 264 10.37 0.79 2.35
N THR A 265 10.34 -0.51 2.69
CA THR A 265 10.19 -1.56 1.66
C THR A 265 8.82 -1.50 0.98
N MET A 266 7.83 -0.88 1.66
CA MET A 266 6.41 -0.82 1.27
C MET A 266 5.78 -2.19 1.06
N SER A 267 6.45 -3.27 1.46
CA SER A 267 5.90 -4.61 1.46
C SER A 267 5.31 -4.89 2.83
N PRO A 268 4.08 -5.41 2.93
CA PRO A 268 3.51 -5.72 4.23
C PRO A 268 4.31 -6.84 4.89
N LYS A 269 4.22 -6.93 6.22
CA LYS A 269 4.76 -8.05 7.01
C LYS A 269 3.62 -8.84 7.62
N ILE A 270 3.78 -10.16 7.72
CA ILE A 270 2.71 -11.03 8.26
C ILE A 270 2.32 -10.70 9.71
N ASP A 271 3.26 -10.15 10.50
CA ASP A 271 2.99 -9.79 11.89
C ASP A 271 1.91 -8.71 12.05
N VAL A 272 1.72 -7.83 11.06
CA VAL A 272 0.63 -6.85 11.12
C VAL A 272 -0.74 -7.53 11.10
N CYS A 273 -0.87 -8.66 10.41
CA CYS A 273 -2.14 -9.36 10.28
C CYS A 273 -2.60 -9.92 11.64
N LYS A 274 -1.65 -10.28 12.51
CA LYS A 274 -1.90 -10.89 13.82
C LYS A 274 -2.56 -9.93 14.82
N THR A 275 -2.58 -8.63 14.54
CA THR A 275 -3.26 -7.64 15.41
C THR A 275 -4.79 -7.75 15.34
N CYS A 276 -5.32 -8.24 14.22
CA CYS A 276 -6.76 -8.38 13.98
C CYS A 276 -7.18 -9.83 13.71
N HIS A 277 -6.31 -10.64 13.09
CA HIS A 277 -6.56 -12.04 12.80
C HIS A 277 -5.96 -12.91 13.91
N THR A 278 -6.79 -13.26 14.89
CA THR A 278 -6.39 -14.09 16.02
C THR A 278 -6.46 -15.58 15.64
N GLY A 279 -5.31 -16.23 15.52
CA GLY A 279 -5.25 -17.67 15.26
C GLY A 279 -3.83 -18.14 14.99
N ALA A 280 -3.47 -19.34 15.45
CA ALA A 280 -2.15 -19.92 15.23
C ALA A 280 -1.81 -20.13 13.74
N GLY A 281 -2.80 -20.12 12.86
CA GLY A 281 -2.64 -20.28 11.41
C GLY A 281 -2.24 -19.02 10.63
N VAL A 282 -2.06 -17.86 11.27
CA VAL A 282 -1.63 -16.62 10.57
C VAL A 282 -0.13 -16.61 10.37
N VAL A 283 0.31 -17.39 9.37
CA VAL A 283 1.73 -17.56 8.99
C VAL A 283 2.05 -17.02 7.60
N ASN A 284 1.03 -16.69 6.81
CA ASN A 284 1.15 -16.07 5.49
C ASN A 284 -0.12 -15.24 5.16
N TYR A 285 -0.10 -14.52 4.04
CA TYR A 285 -1.21 -13.67 3.59
C TYR A 285 -2.46 -14.44 3.15
N ASN A 286 -2.35 -15.76 2.96
CA ASN A 286 -3.45 -16.64 2.60
C ASN A 286 -4.25 -17.07 3.85
N ILE A 287 -4.65 -16.10 4.66
CA ILE A 287 -5.40 -16.32 5.90
C ILE A 287 -6.71 -17.03 5.56
N ASN A 288 -6.96 -18.17 6.21
CA ASN A 288 -8.13 -19.03 5.98
C ASN A 288 -8.35 -19.42 4.51
N GLY A 289 -7.29 -19.47 3.69
CA GLY A 289 -7.40 -19.80 2.26
C GLY A 289 -7.94 -18.67 1.38
N GLY A 290 -8.00 -17.43 1.86
CA GLY A 290 -8.57 -16.30 1.13
C GLY A 290 -7.93 -16.04 -0.25
N GLN A 291 -6.60 -16.00 -0.33
CA GLN A 291 -5.90 -15.82 -1.61
C GLN A 291 -6.04 -17.04 -2.52
N THR A 292 -6.03 -18.26 -1.95
CA THR A 292 -6.29 -19.50 -2.72
C THR A 292 -7.67 -19.45 -3.36
N LYS A 293 -8.70 -19.04 -2.62
CA LYS A 293 -10.06 -18.91 -3.14
C LYS A 293 -10.14 -17.94 -4.32
N ILE A 294 -9.54 -16.75 -4.19
CA ILE A 294 -9.53 -15.76 -5.27
C ILE A 294 -8.74 -16.25 -6.47
N LYS A 295 -7.56 -16.87 -6.27
CA LYS A 295 -6.78 -17.47 -7.36
C LYS A 295 -7.58 -18.53 -8.11
N ASN A 296 -8.25 -19.43 -7.40
CA ASN A 296 -9.09 -20.47 -8.03
C ASN A 296 -10.23 -19.86 -8.86
N LEU A 297 -10.87 -18.78 -8.37
CA LEU A 297 -11.88 -18.06 -9.14
C LEU A 297 -11.29 -17.35 -10.37
N MET A 298 -10.07 -16.82 -10.28
CA MET A 298 -9.38 -16.26 -11.46
C MET A 298 -9.05 -17.34 -12.50
N LEU A 299 -8.67 -18.54 -12.06
CA LEU A 299 -8.45 -19.72 -12.92
C LEU A 299 -9.76 -20.13 -13.62
N GLU A 300 -10.85 -20.30 -12.87
CA GLU A 300 -12.17 -20.63 -13.42
C GLU A 300 -12.65 -19.57 -14.42
N LEU A 301 -12.47 -18.28 -14.11
CA LEU A 301 -12.81 -17.20 -15.03
C LEU A 301 -12.00 -17.27 -16.34
N ALA A 302 -10.72 -17.61 -16.28
CA ALA A 302 -9.89 -17.77 -17.46
C ALA A 302 -10.35 -18.97 -18.32
N GLU A 303 -10.75 -20.08 -17.69
CA GLU A 303 -11.33 -21.24 -18.39
C GLU A 303 -12.66 -20.90 -19.08
N GLU A 304 -13.54 -20.15 -18.42
CA GLU A 304 -14.81 -19.69 -19.01
C GLU A 304 -14.58 -18.72 -20.17
N LEU A 305 -13.59 -17.82 -20.08
CA LEU A 305 -13.21 -16.92 -21.16
C LEU A 305 -12.78 -17.69 -22.43
N VAL A 306 -12.00 -18.76 -22.25
CA VAL A 306 -11.59 -19.66 -23.34
C VAL A 306 -12.81 -20.39 -23.92
N ARG A 307 -13.73 -20.89 -23.07
CA ARG A 307 -14.94 -21.59 -23.51
C ARG A 307 -15.83 -20.74 -24.39
N VAL A 308 -16.16 -19.52 -23.96
CA VAL A 308 -17.11 -18.64 -24.68
C VAL A 308 -16.49 -17.94 -25.89
N SER A 309 -15.16 -17.99 -26.00
CA SER A 309 -14.41 -17.31 -27.06
C SER A 309 -13.41 -18.27 -27.73
N PRO A 310 -13.89 -19.37 -28.34
CA PRO A 310 -13.03 -20.44 -28.85
C PRO A 310 -12.11 -19.99 -30.01
N GLU A 311 -12.50 -18.94 -30.75
CA GLU A 311 -11.67 -18.29 -31.79
C GLU A 311 -10.82 -17.12 -31.30
N THR A 312 -10.83 -16.82 -29.99
CA THR A 312 -9.96 -15.79 -29.36
C THR A 312 -8.49 -16.26 -29.27
N TYR A 313 -8.15 -17.27 -30.05
CA TYR A 313 -6.85 -17.90 -30.13
C TYR A 313 -5.98 -17.25 -31.19
N VAL A 314 -5.64 -15.98 -30.95
CA VAL A 314 -4.43 -15.41 -31.51
C VAL A 314 -3.64 -14.75 -30.40
N ILE A 315 -3.13 -15.59 -29.49
CA ILE A 315 -1.85 -15.30 -28.83
C ILE A 315 -0.79 -15.67 -29.87
N TYR A 316 -0.51 -14.79 -30.85
CA TYR A 316 0.62 -15.03 -31.77
C TYR A 316 1.92 -14.83 -30.99
N ASN A 317 2.45 -15.91 -30.43
CA ASN A 317 3.87 -15.98 -30.15
C ASN A 317 4.63 -15.92 -31.48
N TYR A 318 5.30 -14.80 -31.77
CA TYR A 318 6.28 -14.73 -32.88
C TYR A 318 7.52 -15.60 -32.62
N THR A 319 7.57 -16.34 -31.51
CA THR A 319 8.56 -17.38 -31.27
C THR A 319 7.93 -18.60 -30.59
N GLY A 320 7.20 -19.41 -31.35
CA GLY A 320 7.10 -20.86 -31.18
C GLY A 320 7.15 -21.47 -29.77
N SER A 321 6.27 -21.08 -28.86
CA SER A 321 6.00 -21.85 -27.62
C SER A 321 4.55 -21.70 -27.20
N LYS A 322 3.88 -22.82 -26.92
CA LYS A 322 2.48 -22.89 -26.50
C LYS A 322 2.39 -22.58 -25.00
N SER A 323 1.61 -21.58 -24.56
CA SER A 323 1.07 -21.55 -23.18
C SER A 323 0.15 -20.35 -22.86
N PHE A 324 -1.12 -20.46 -23.22
CA PHE A 324 -2.18 -20.60 -22.21
C PHE A 324 -2.76 -21.99 -22.49
N PRO A 325 -2.76 -22.93 -21.54
CA PRO A 325 -3.92 -23.08 -20.68
C PRO A 325 -3.55 -23.49 -19.24
N ALA A 326 -4.59 -23.74 -18.46
CA ALA A 326 -4.63 -24.43 -17.18
C ALA A 326 -3.41 -25.30 -16.78
N ALA A 327 -3.19 -25.32 -15.45
CA ALA A 327 -2.37 -26.23 -14.65
C ALA A 327 -0.92 -25.85 -14.30
N ASN A 328 -0.26 -24.91 -14.97
CA ASN A 328 1.12 -24.52 -14.59
C ASN A 328 1.46 -23.05 -14.93
N LEU A 329 0.65 -22.10 -14.46
CA LEU A 329 1.09 -20.70 -14.43
C LEU A 329 1.80 -20.44 -13.09
N PRO A 330 3.13 -20.20 -13.07
CA PRO A 330 3.72 -19.45 -11.96
C PRO A 330 2.96 -18.13 -11.92
N VAL A 331 2.30 -17.86 -10.80
CA VAL A 331 1.62 -16.58 -10.58
C VAL A 331 2.65 -15.49 -10.24
N ASP A 332 3.80 -15.55 -10.92
CA ASP A 332 4.98 -14.72 -10.68
C ASP A 332 5.31 -13.89 -11.94
N HIS A 333 5.89 -12.75 -11.64
CA HIS A 333 6.01 -11.54 -12.42
C HIS A 333 6.82 -11.70 -13.72
N ASP A 334 6.55 -10.81 -14.67
CA ASP A 334 7.48 -10.27 -15.68
C ASP A 334 7.53 -10.83 -17.12
N ASN A 335 6.78 -11.86 -17.53
CA ASN A 335 6.88 -12.37 -18.91
C ASN A 335 5.57 -12.44 -19.73
N TYR A 336 4.67 -11.48 -19.57
CA TYR A 336 3.54 -11.33 -20.51
C TYR A 336 3.92 -10.31 -21.60
N HIS A 337 4.53 -10.80 -22.68
CA HIS A 337 4.82 -9.99 -23.86
C HIS A 337 3.55 -9.63 -24.63
N ASP A 338 3.57 -8.41 -25.18
CA ASP A 338 2.49 -7.74 -25.90
C ASP A 338 1.93 -8.57 -27.06
N ASN A 339 0.75 -9.15 -26.87
CA ASN A 339 -0.07 -9.66 -27.97
C ASN A 339 -1.49 -9.08 -27.84
N ASP A 340 -1.94 -8.48 -28.94
CA ASP A 340 -3.28 -7.94 -29.08
C ASP A 340 -4.31 -9.08 -29.06
N LEU A 341 -5.15 -9.17 -28.03
CA LEU A 341 -6.25 -10.13 -28.01
C LEU A 341 -7.45 -9.50 -28.73
N SER A 342 -7.93 -10.17 -29.76
CA SER A 342 -9.17 -9.82 -30.47
C SER A 342 -10.25 -10.85 -30.13
N ILE A 343 -11.43 -10.41 -29.67
CA ILE A 343 -12.57 -11.29 -29.43
C ILE A 343 -13.37 -11.43 -30.73
N LEU A 344 -13.29 -12.60 -31.37
CA LEU A 344 -14.04 -12.99 -32.58
C LEU A 344 -15.30 -13.81 -32.20
N ASN A 345 -16.32 -13.84 -33.06
CA ASN A 345 -17.40 -14.84 -32.94
C ASN A 345 -16.90 -16.23 -33.42
N GLN A 346 -17.74 -17.27 -33.34
CA GLN A 346 -17.38 -18.66 -33.72
C GLN A 346 -17.24 -18.88 -35.24
N SER A 347 -17.37 -17.84 -36.06
CA SER A 347 -17.31 -17.92 -37.53
C SER A 347 -16.24 -17.00 -38.13
N GLY A 348 -15.41 -16.34 -37.32
CA GLY A 348 -14.44 -15.34 -37.77
C GLY A 348 -15.07 -14.08 -38.39
N GLU A 349 -16.38 -13.89 -38.25
CA GLU A 349 -17.13 -12.80 -38.88
C GLU A 349 -17.19 -11.56 -38.00
N ARG A 350 -17.46 -10.41 -38.63
CA ARG A 350 -17.65 -9.14 -37.94
C ARG A 350 -18.74 -9.29 -36.88
N VAL A 351 -18.40 -8.98 -35.65
CA VAL A 351 -19.35 -9.08 -34.54
C VAL A 351 -20.11 -7.77 -34.38
N ASP A 352 -21.44 -7.82 -34.27
CA ASP A 352 -22.22 -6.63 -33.97
C ASP A 352 -21.65 -5.92 -32.70
N PRO A 353 -21.41 -4.60 -32.71
CA PRO A 353 -20.96 -3.86 -31.53
C PRO A 353 -21.89 -3.98 -30.30
N THR A 354 -23.10 -4.51 -30.48
CA THR A 354 -24.09 -4.83 -29.44
C THR A 354 -24.10 -6.30 -29.02
N ASN A 355 -23.19 -7.13 -29.54
CA ASN A 355 -23.14 -8.55 -29.21
C ASN A 355 -22.77 -8.74 -27.73
N ASP A 356 -23.78 -9.20 -27.00
CA ASP A 356 -23.76 -9.45 -25.57
C ASP A 356 -22.61 -10.39 -25.15
N ARG A 357 -22.26 -11.40 -25.98
CA ARG A 357 -21.11 -12.28 -25.73
C ARG A 357 -19.79 -11.48 -25.69
N VAL A 358 -19.55 -10.64 -26.70
CA VAL A 358 -18.29 -9.89 -26.82
C VAL A 358 -18.14 -8.89 -25.68
N LEU A 359 -19.21 -8.17 -25.33
CA LEU A 359 -19.19 -7.23 -24.21
C LEU A 359 -18.94 -7.94 -22.87
N ARG A 360 -19.59 -9.08 -22.63
CA ARG A 360 -19.39 -9.88 -21.41
C ARG A 360 -17.98 -10.44 -21.32
N SER A 361 -17.42 -10.96 -22.42
CA SER A 361 -16.03 -11.45 -22.47
C SER A 361 -15.02 -10.32 -22.21
N ALA A 362 -15.22 -9.12 -22.75
CA ALA A 362 -14.34 -7.98 -22.48
C ALA A 362 -14.40 -7.52 -21.02
N LYS A 363 -15.60 -7.47 -20.42
CA LYS A 363 -15.78 -7.20 -18.99
C LYS A 363 -15.15 -8.28 -18.11
N ALA A 364 -15.25 -9.53 -18.53
CA ALA A 364 -14.62 -10.64 -17.84
C ALA A 364 -13.09 -10.56 -17.87
N PHE A 365 -12.50 -10.28 -19.03
CA PHE A 365 -11.06 -10.04 -19.15
C PHE A 365 -10.61 -8.85 -18.28
N TRP A 366 -11.37 -7.75 -18.31
CA TRP A 366 -11.14 -6.61 -17.42
C TRP A 366 -11.11 -7.03 -15.95
N ASN A 367 -12.11 -7.78 -15.49
CA ASN A 367 -12.20 -8.22 -14.09
C ASN A 367 -11.07 -9.16 -13.69
N TRP A 368 -10.69 -10.10 -14.56
CA TRP A 368 -9.52 -10.96 -14.32
C TRP A 368 -8.26 -10.11 -14.13
N ARG A 369 -8.04 -9.16 -15.03
CA ARG A 369 -6.85 -8.31 -15.02
C ARG A 369 -6.85 -7.31 -13.87
N TYR A 370 -8.03 -6.80 -13.50
CA TYR A 370 -8.23 -5.92 -12.36
C TYR A 370 -7.79 -6.59 -11.04
N ILE A 371 -8.07 -7.89 -10.85
CA ILE A 371 -7.57 -8.63 -9.68
C ILE A 371 -6.07 -8.94 -9.82
N TYR A 372 -5.60 -9.26 -11.03
CA TYR A 372 -4.18 -9.53 -11.28
C TYR A 372 -3.28 -8.31 -10.99
N GLN A 373 -3.63 -7.14 -11.54
CA GLN A 373 -2.85 -5.89 -11.44
C GLN A 373 -2.85 -5.25 -10.06
N ASP A 374 -3.74 -5.71 -9.18
CA ASP A 374 -3.75 -5.31 -7.78
C ASP A 374 -2.64 -6.03 -6.98
N HIS A 375 -2.20 -7.21 -7.43
CA HIS A 375 -1.16 -8.07 -6.85
C HIS A 375 -1.42 -8.57 -5.41
N SER A 376 -2.56 -8.25 -4.80
CA SER A 376 -2.91 -8.77 -3.46
C SER A 376 -3.69 -10.08 -3.50
N TYR A 377 -4.10 -10.55 -4.68
CA TYR A 377 -5.03 -11.68 -4.88
C TYR A 377 -6.30 -11.53 -4.05
N GLY A 378 -6.90 -10.33 -4.10
CA GLY A 378 -8.14 -10.00 -3.40
C GLY A 378 -7.97 -9.64 -1.93
N LEU A 379 -6.76 -9.66 -1.37
CA LEU A 379 -6.54 -9.32 0.04
C LEU A 379 -7.00 -7.89 0.37
N HIS A 380 -6.82 -6.91 -0.51
CA HIS A 380 -7.30 -5.55 -0.24
C HIS A 380 -8.81 -5.48 0.00
N ASN A 381 -9.61 -6.27 -0.73
CA ASN A 381 -11.06 -6.35 -0.52
C ASN A 381 -11.62 -7.74 -0.87
N PRO A 382 -11.53 -8.71 0.06
CA PRO A 382 -11.83 -10.10 -0.26
C PRO A 382 -13.28 -10.33 -0.67
N LYS A 383 -14.22 -9.63 -0.03
CA LYS A 383 -15.66 -9.75 -0.32
C LYS A 383 -16.01 -9.22 -1.70
N TYR A 384 -15.47 -8.06 -2.07
CA TYR A 384 -15.71 -7.48 -3.38
C TYR A 384 -15.02 -8.28 -4.48
N ALA A 385 -13.75 -8.69 -4.29
CA ALA A 385 -13.03 -9.52 -5.25
C ALA A 385 -13.77 -10.84 -5.54
N GLU A 386 -14.24 -11.51 -4.48
CA GLU A 386 -15.04 -12.73 -4.63
C GLU A 386 -16.36 -12.46 -5.37
N ALA A 387 -17.10 -11.41 -4.99
CA ALA A 387 -18.35 -11.07 -5.64
C ALA A 387 -18.15 -10.74 -7.12
N LEU A 388 -17.11 -9.97 -7.46
CA LEU A 388 -16.76 -9.61 -8.82
C LEU A 388 -16.49 -10.84 -9.68
N LEU A 389 -15.64 -11.75 -9.23
CA LEU A 389 -15.31 -12.96 -9.99
C LEU A 389 -16.50 -13.90 -10.12
N LYS A 390 -17.23 -14.18 -9.02
CA LYS A 390 -18.41 -15.06 -9.07
C LYS A 390 -19.51 -14.56 -9.98
N ASN A 391 -19.83 -13.26 -9.92
CA ASN A 391 -20.80 -12.66 -10.81
C ASN A 391 -20.37 -12.75 -12.27
N THR A 392 -19.09 -12.48 -12.54
CA THR A 392 -18.53 -12.55 -13.90
C THR A 392 -18.61 -13.96 -14.46
N ILE A 393 -18.17 -14.96 -13.70
CA ILE A 393 -18.20 -16.38 -14.08
C ILE A 393 -19.65 -16.82 -14.34
N ALA A 394 -20.56 -16.55 -13.40
CA ALA A 394 -21.97 -16.91 -13.55
C ALA A 394 -22.62 -16.27 -14.78
N ASN A 395 -22.20 -15.05 -15.13
CA ASN A 395 -22.66 -14.34 -16.32
C ASN A 395 -22.11 -14.94 -17.62
N LEU A 396 -20.83 -15.35 -17.66
CA LEU A 396 -20.24 -16.06 -18.80
C LEU A 396 -20.86 -17.44 -19.01
N LYS A 397 -21.20 -18.16 -17.94
CA LYS A 397 -21.89 -19.47 -18.00
C LYS A 397 -23.28 -19.42 -18.63
N GLN A 398 -23.87 -18.23 -18.77
CA GLN A 398 -25.13 -18.04 -19.52
C GLN A 398 -24.93 -18.00 -21.04
N LEU A 399 -23.69 -17.83 -21.50
CA LEU A 399 -23.37 -17.77 -22.92
C LEU A 399 -23.20 -19.19 -23.49
N PRO A 400 -23.73 -19.44 -24.71
CA PRO A 400 -23.64 -20.74 -25.36
C PRO A 400 -22.20 -21.15 -25.65
#